data_AF-A0A556SYM2-F1
#
_entry.id   AF-A0A556SYM2-F1
#
_cell.length_a   1.000
_cell.length_b   1.000
_cell.length_c   1.000
_cell.angle_alpha   90.00
_cell.angle_beta   90.00
_cell.angle_gamma   90.00
#
_symmetry.space_group_name_H-M   'P 1'
#
loop_
_entity.id
_entity.type
_entity.pdbx_description
1 polymer ?
#
loop_
_entity_poly.entity_id
_entity_poly.type
_entity_poly.pdbx_seq_one_letter_code
_entity_poly.pdbx_strand_id
1 'polypeptide(L)'
;MKYIEDSMDKGLTNLVNQLGNGLSRGLKQGLVNGVGHNRYTLNIDGLSAEVSILQVEGNEQLNQPWHYTITFTSSDKQLSVESFLNQNARLSFNPANSSSLSDFATQGLNALNSLTSSNPLDALKQSEPLKQLDKLKQSNPLDSLNSLTQFNPLNPLNSLLSQDGSRTLYGVITQFSQLSVSNDEARYQIVLSSQLAKLALSHNCAIFQNQSVISVVEEVLRGHGYTGIDYRLALKEQYPEREFITQWQESDLEFIQRLLADVGVYFRFETHGEHNCDVMVISDYE
;
A
#
# COMPACT_ATOMS: atom_id res chain seq x y z
N MET A 1 -10.61 -20.20 50.26
CA MET A 1 -10.39 -21.19 49.18
C MET A 1 -11.20 -20.87 47.91
N LYS A 2 -12.50 -20.51 48.00
CA LYS A 2 -13.38 -20.25 46.85
C LYS A 2 -12.98 -19.10 45.89
N TYR A 3 -12.13 -18.18 46.31
CA TYR A 3 -11.66 -17.05 45.49
C TYR A 3 -10.45 -17.37 44.60
N ILE A 4 -9.69 -18.43 44.92
CA ILE A 4 -8.49 -18.80 44.16
C ILE A 4 -8.85 -19.69 42.96
N GLU A 5 -9.79 -20.62 43.14
CA GLU A 5 -10.30 -21.46 42.03
C GLU A 5 -10.97 -20.62 40.94
N ASP A 6 -11.79 -19.63 41.32
CA ASP A 6 -12.55 -18.80 40.39
C ASP A 6 -11.66 -17.84 39.57
N SER A 7 -10.48 -17.50 40.11
CA SER A 7 -9.46 -16.70 39.41
C SER A 7 -8.63 -17.56 38.44
N MET A 8 -8.38 -18.82 38.80
CA MET A 8 -7.61 -19.76 37.98
C MET A 8 -8.41 -20.25 36.77
N ASP A 9 -9.72 -20.44 36.92
CA ASP A 9 -10.62 -20.83 35.83
C ASP A 9 -10.82 -19.69 34.80
N LYS A 10 -10.89 -18.43 35.27
CA LYS A 10 -10.89 -17.23 34.42
C LYS A 10 -9.55 -17.03 33.68
N GLY A 11 -8.44 -17.40 34.32
CA GLY A 11 -7.12 -17.41 33.68
C GLY A 11 -7.02 -18.44 32.56
N LEU A 12 -7.50 -19.66 32.81
CA LEU A 12 -7.50 -20.74 31.80
C LEU A 12 -8.41 -20.41 30.60
N THR A 13 -9.62 -19.91 30.87
CA THR A 13 -10.58 -19.54 29.81
C THR A 13 -10.07 -18.39 28.94
N ASN A 14 -9.43 -17.37 29.52
CA ASN A 14 -8.77 -16.31 28.76
C ASN A 14 -7.60 -16.83 27.93
N LEU A 15 -6.82 -17.78 28.47
CA LEU A 15 -5.71 -18.40 27.75
C LEU A 15 -6.20 -19.22 26.54
N VAL A 16 -7.25 -20.02 26.72
CA VAL A 16 -7.86 -20.82 25.63
C VAL A 16 -8.47 -19.91 24.56
N ASN A 17 -9.09 -18.81 24.95
CA ASN A 17 -9.62 -17.82 24.00
C ASN A 17 -8.51 -17.08 23.24
N GLN A 18 -7.41 -16.73 23.91
CA GLN A 18 -6.24 -16.13 23.26
C GLN A 18 -5.53 -17.10 22.32
N LEU A 19 -5.42 -18.38 22.70
CA LEU A 19 -4.89 -19.46 21.86
C LEU A 19 -5.79 -19.69 20.64
N GLY A 20 -7.11 -19.80 20.83
CA GLY A 20 -8.07 -19.97 19.74
C GLY A 20 -8.09 -18.79 18.77
N ASN A 21 -8.05 -17.56 19.28
CA ASN A 21 -8.03 -16.34 18.46
C ASN A 21 -6.68 -16.13 17.76
N GLY A 22 -5.55 -16.47 18.41
CA GLY A 22 -4.21 -16.39 17.82
C GLY A 22 -3.99 -17.43 16.73
N LEU A 23 -4.38 -18.68 16.98
CA LEU A 23 -4.28 -19.77 16.01
C LEU A 23 -5.24 -19.59 14.84
N SER A 24 -6.47 -19.12 15.07
CA SER A 24 -7.42 -18.83 13.99
C SER A 24 -7.04 -17.61 13.16
N ARG A 25 -6.47 -16.55 13.76
CA ARG A 25 -5.87 -15.45 13.00
C ARG A 25 -4.66 -15.91 12.20
N GLY A 26 -3.75 -16.67 12.79
CA GLY A 26 -2.58 -17.22 12.11
C GLY A 26 -2.93 -18.19 10.97
N LEU A 27 -3.96 -19.02 11.13
CA LEU A 27 -4.46 -19.93 10.11
C LEU A 27 -5.26 -19.21 9.01
N LYS A 28 -6.06 -18.17 9.34
CA LYS A 28 -6.75 -17.37 8.31
C LYS A 28 -5.76 -16.54 7.50
N GLN A 29 -4.78 -15.93 8.15
CA GLN A 29 -3.72 -15.16 7.50
C GLN A 29 -2.76 -16.10 6.72
N GLY A 30 -2.55 -17.32 7.22
CA GLY A 30 -1.80 -18.38 6.57
C GLY A 30 -2.53 -19.10 5.42
N LEU A 31 -3.86 -19.23 5.41
CA LEU A 31 -4.60 -19.78 4.28
C LEU A 31 -4.84 -18.76 3.17
N VAL A 32 -5.01 -17.47 3.52
CA VAL A 32 -5.14 -16.39 2.54
C VAL A 32 -3.81 -16.13 1.82
N ASN A 33 -2.67 -16.34 2.50
CA ASN A 33 -1.34 -16.09 1.93
C ASN A 33 -0.52 -17.36 1.61
N GLY A 34 -0.89 -18.55 2.08
CA GLY A 34 0.03 -19.69 2.16
C GLY A 34 0.08 -20.69 1.00
N VAL A 35 -0.76 -20.58 -0.03
CA VAL A 35 -0.67 -21.48 -1.21
C VAL A 35 -1.01 -20.78 -2.54
N GLY A 36 -1.41 -19.51 -2.49
CA GLY A 36 -1.68 -18.72 -3.69
C GLY A 36 -0.40 -18.16 -4.28
N HIS A 37 -0.08 -18.52 -5.52
CA HIS A 37 0.96 -17.83 -6.31
C HIS A 37 0.50 -16.41 -6.73
N ASN A 38 -0.77 -16.09 -6.46
CA ASN A 38 -1.36 -14.80 -6.81
C ASN A 38 -0.93 -13.74 -5.79
N ARG A 39 0.05 -12.93 -6.17
CA ARG A 39 0.56 -11.82 -5.36
C ARG A 39 -0.24 -10.53 -5.56
N TYR A 40 -1.35 -10.59 -6.28
CA TYR A 40 -2.16 -9.42 -6.58
C TYR A 40 -3.50 -9.54 -5.87
N THR A 41 -3.97 -8.43 -5.32
CA THR A 41 -5.32 -8.33 -4.78
C THR A 41 -6.02 -7.14 -5.42
N LEU A 42 -7.20 -7.39 -5.99
CA LEU A 42 -8.05 -6.37 -6.59
C LEU A 42 -9.31 -6.29 -5.74
N ASN A 43 -9.64 -5.08 -5.33
CA ASN A 43 -10.90 -4.78 -4.66
C ASN A 43 -11.56 -3.64 -5.43
N ILE A 44 -12.82 -3.85 -5.78
CA ILE A 44 -13.63 -2.91 -6.55
C ILE A 44 -14.83 -2.55 -5.69
N ASP A 45 -15.08 -1.27 -5.51
CA ASP A 45 -16.18 -0.80 -4.67
C ASP A 45 -17.52 -1.24 -5.25
N GLY A 46 -18.30 -1.96 -4.44
CA GLY A 46 -19.59 -2.53 -4.83
C GLY A 46 -19.53 -3.95 -5.39
N LEU A 47 -18.33 -4.52 -5.60
CA LEU A 47 -18.18 -5.90 -6.06
C LEU A 47 -18.26 -6.88 -4.89
N SER A 48 -19.26 -7.76 -4.91
CA SER A 48 -19.38 -8.88 -3.95
C SER A 48 -18.81 -10.20 -4.48
N ALA A 49 -18.58 -10.31 -5.79
CA ALA A 49 -18.06 -11.53 -6.40
C ALA A 49 -16.59 -11.73 -6.05
N GLU A 50 -16.20 -12.99 -5.79
CA GLU A 50 -14.80 -13.34 -5.63
C GLU A 50 -14.06 -13.21 -6.97
N VAL A 51 -12.88 -12.60 -6.95
CA VAL A 51 -12.04 -12.38 -8.13
C VAL A 51 -10.66 -12.99 -7.93
N SER A 52 -10.16 -13.65 -8.98
CA SER A 52 -8.80 -14.19 -9.04
C SER A 52 -8.03 -13.56 -10.19
N ILE A 53 -7.03 -12.75 -9.88
CA ILE A 53 -6.22 -12.05 -10.90
C ILE A 53 -5.35 -13.05 -11.66
N LEU A 54 -5.42 -13.01 -12.98
CA LEU A 54 -4.59 -13.82 -13.87
C LEU A 54 -3.35 -13.06 -14.36
N GLN A 55 -3.52 -11.78 -14.70
CA GLN A 55 -2.47 -10.97 -15.34
C GLN A 55 -2.66 -9.49 -15.01
N VAL A 56 -1.55 -8.79 -14.82
CA VAL A 56 -1.48 -7.35 -14.57
C VAL A 56 -0.42 -6.77 -15.47
N GLU A 57 -0.79 -5.78 -16.29
CA GLU A 57 0.12 -5.00 -17.11
C GLU A 57 -0.03 -3.53 -16.75
N GLY A 58 1.07 -2.88 -16.35
CA GLY A 58 1.07 -1.49 -15.91
C GLY A 58 1.89 -0.59 -16.81
N ASN A 59 1.43 0.65 -16.96
CA ASN A 59 2.21 1.73 -17.52
C ASN A 59 2.18 2.91 -16.53
N GLU A 60 3.35 3.24 -15.98
CA GLU A 60 3.56 4.39 -15.10
C GLU A 60 4.68 5.25 -15.68
N GLN A 61 4.40 6.55 -15.87
CA GLN A 61 5.36 7.51 -16.41
C GLN A 61 5.17 8.85 -15.71
N LEU A 62 6.22 9.66 -15.65
CA LEU A 62 6.07 11.06 -15.24
C LEU A 62 5.14 11.79 -16.21
N ASN A 63 4.41 12.77 -15.70
CA ASN A 63 3.51 13.62 -16.48
C ASN A 63 2.38 12.89 -17.20
N GLN A 64 2.11 11.63 -16.85
CA GLN A 64 1.02 10.84 -17.42
C GLN A 64 0.22 10.19 -16.30
N PRO A 65 -1.13 10.14 -16.42
CA PRO A 65 -1.90 9.29 -15.54
C PRO A 65 -1.46 7.83 -15.74
N TRP A 66 -1.15 7.14 -14.65
CA TRP A 66 -0.86 5.72 -14.71
C TRP A 66 -2.12 4.94 -15.11
N HIS A 67 -1.93 3.80 -15.78
CA HIS A 67 -3.00 2.86 -16.06
C HIS A 67 -2.52 1.40 -15.99
N TYR A 68 -3.39 0.53 -15.49
CA TYR A 68 -3.18 -0.90 -15.33
C TYR A 68 -4.28 -1.70 -16.02
N THR A 69 -3.89 -2.55 -16.95
CA THR A 69 -4.77 -3.55 -17.54
C THR A 69 -4.73 -4.81 -16.67
N ILE A 70 -5.88 -5.18 -16.12
CA ILE A 70 -5.99 -6.29 -15.18
C ILE A 70 -6.94 -7.33 -15.76
N THR A 71 -6.43 -8.54 -15.97
CA THR A 71 -7.24 -9.70 -16.37
C THR A 71 -7.48 -10.57 -15.15
N PHE A 72 -8.73 -10.96 -14.90
CA PHE A 72 -9.11 -11.80 -13.77
C PHE A 72 -10.22 -12.79 -14.14
N THR A 73 -10.40 -13.82 -13.32
CA THR A 73 -11.55 -14.72 -13.38
C THR A 73 -12.49 -14.52 -12.20
N SER A 74 -13.76 -14.82 -12.43
CA SER A 74 -14.77 -14.91 -11.39
C SER A 74 -15.72 -16.06 -11.67
N SER A 75 -16.22 -16.70 -10.60
CA SER A 75 -17.31 -17.68 -10.67
C SER A 75 -18.63 -17.04 -11.10
N ASP A 76 -18.78 -15.73 -10.88
CA ASP A 76 -19.91 -14.96 -11.40
C ASP A 76 -19.68 -14.64 -12.88
N LYS A 77 -20.59 -15.13 -13.72
CA LYS A 77 -20.53 -15.04 -15.18
C LYS A 77 -21.36 -13.89 -15.75
N GLN A 78 -22.06 -13.13 -14.90
CA GLN A 78 -22.94 -12.04 -15.31
C GLN A 78 -22.59 -10.75 -14.58
N LEU A 79 -21.29 -10.44 -14.50
CA LEU A 79 -20.83 -9.17 -13.98
C LEU A 79 -21.30 -8.02 -14.90
N SER A 80 -22.23 -7.21 -14.41
CA SER A 80 -22.81 -6.09 -15.17
C SER A 80 -21.83 -4.94 -15.32
N VAL A 81 -21.53 -4.52 -16.55
CA VAL A 81 -20.62 -3.40 -16.88
C VAL A 81 -20.92 -2.14 -16.08
N GLU A 82 -22.20 -1.82 -15.91
CA GLU A 82 -22.67 -0.61 -15.21
C GLU A 82 -22.29 -0.61 -13.72
N SER A 83 -22.09 -1.80 -13.13
CA SER A 83 -21.66 -1.94 -11.75
C SER A 83 -20.15 -1.77 -11.55
N PHE A 84 -19.36 -1.66 -12.62
CA PHE A 84 -17.90 -1.55 -12.55
C PHE A 84 -17.37 -0.25 -13.12
N LEU A 85 -17.98 0.28 -14.17
CA LEU A 85 -17.46 1.45 -14.84
C LEU A 85 -17.54 2.68 -13.90
N ASN A 86 -16.45 3.43 -13.83
CA ASN A 86 -16.31 4.61 -12.96
C ASN A 86 -16.34 4.30 -11.45
N GLN A 87 -16.28 3.02 -11.06
CA GLN A 87 -16.14 2.64 -9.66
C GLN A 87 -14.70 2.79 -9.19
N ASN A 88 -14.56 3.20 -7.94
CA ASN A 88 -13.28 3.21 -7.25
C ASN A 88 -12.80 1.76 -7.06
N ALA A 89 -11.50 1.56 -7.20
CA ALA A 89 -10.88 0.27 -7.01
C ALA A 89 -9.45 0.43 -6.51
N ARG A 90 -8.97 -0.60 -5.81
CA ARG A 90 -7.60 -0.70 -5.33
C ARG A 90 -6.93 -1.97 -5.80
N LEU A 91 -5.69 -1.83 -6.27
CA LEU A 91 -4.82 -2.92 -6.68
C LEU A 91 -3.63 -2.98 -5.72
N SER A 92 -3.50 -4.08 -4.98
CA SER A 92 -2.39 -4.32 -4.07
C SER A 92 -1.41 -5.33 -4.67
N PHE A 93 -0.12 -4.99 -4.62
CA PHE A 93 1.02 -5.82 -4.95
C PHE A 93 1.58 -6.35 -3.65
N ASN A 94 1.30 -7.62 -3.35
CA ASN A 94 1.75 -8.26 -2.13
C ASN A 94 3.20 -8.73 -2.30
N PRO A 95 4.05 -8.59 -1.27
CA PRO A 95 5.41 -9.11 -1.35
C PRO A 95 5.36 -10.62 -1.63
N ALA A 96 6.38 -11.14 -2.33
CA ALA A 96 6.57 -12.57 -2.33
C ALA A 96 6.79 -12.99 -0.88
N ASN A 97 6.01 -13.94 -0.36
CA ASN A 97 6.26 -14.49 0.95
C ASN A 97 7.67 -15.07 0.96
N SER A 98 8.63 -14.35 1.52
CA SER A 98 9.92 -14.90 1.94
C SER A 98 9.81 -15.60 3.29
N SER A 99 8.59 -15.71 3.85
CA SER A 99 8.30 -16.56 4.99
C SER A 99 8.36 -18.01 4.55
N SER A 100 9.59 -18.50 4.43
CA SER A 100 9.86 -19.93 4.51
C SER A 100 9.15 -20.48 5.75
N LEU A 101 8.72 -21.74 5.72
CA LEU A 101 8.12 -22.43 6.88
C LEU A 101 8.94 -22.27 8.19
N SER A 102 10.22 -21.87 8.09
CA SER A 102 11.08 -21.54 9.24
C SER A 102 10.63 -20.29 10.02
N ASP A 103 10.00 -19.29 9.39
CA ASP A 103 9.54 -18.07 10.07
C ASP A 103 8.30 -18.29 10.93
N PHE A 104 7.43 -19.22 10.51
CA PHE A 104 6.33 -19.72 11.33
C PHE A 104 6.85 -20.50 12.54
N ALA A 105 7.91 -21.30 12.36
CA ALA A 105 8.53 -22.02 13.45
C ALA A 105 9.21 -21.08 14.46
N THR A 106 9.92 -20.04 14.01
CA THR A 106 10.54 -19.04 14.90
C THR A 106 9.51 -18.14 15.58
N GLN A 107 8.45 -17.69 14.91
CA GLN A 107 7.37 -16.95 15.58
C GLN A 107 6.61 -17.83 16.58
N GLY A 108 6.35 -19.09 16.25
CA GLY A 108 5.74 -20.06 17.17
C GLY A 108 6.63 -20.32 18.39
N LEU A 109 7.93 -20.52 18.19
CA LEU A 109 8.91 -20.71 19.28
C LEU A 109 9.09 -19.45 20.13
N ASN A 110 9.04 -18.25 19.53
CA ASN A 110 9.12 -16.98 20.25
C ASN A 110 7.84 -16.71 21.07
N ALA A 111 6.67 -17.04 20.53
CA ALA A 111 5.41 -17.01 21.27
C ALA A 111 5.44 -18.02 22.43
N LEU A 112 5.98 -19.23 22.23
CA LEU A 112 6.18 -20.21 23.30
C LEU A 112 7.18 -19.73 24.36
N ASN A 113 8.28 -19.08 23.98
CA ASN A 113 9.23 -18.48 24.92
C ASN A 113 8.61 -17.31 25.71
N SER A 114 7.71 -16.54 25.09
CA SER A 114 6.99 -15.47 25.80
C SER A 114 6.00 -16.00 26.86
N LEU A 115 5.50 -17.23 26.68
CA LEU A 115 4.69 -17.96 27.67
C LEU A 115 5.52 -18.53 28.83
N THR A 116 6.85 -18.60 28.70
CA THR A 116 7.78 -19.01 29.78
C THR A 116 8.30 -17.86 30.64
N SER A 117 7.79 -16.64 30.44
CA SER A 117 8.14 -15.44 31.24
C SER A 117 7.75 -15.54 32.74
N SER A 118 7.14 -16.65 33.14
CA SER A 118 6.89 -17.06 34.53
C SER A 118 7.78 -18.22 34.99
N ASN A 119 8.96 -18.41 34.41
CA ASN A 119 9.94 -19.37 34.93
C ASN A 119 10.62 -18.76 36.18
N PRO A 120 10.46 -19.35 37.39
CA PRO A 120 11.04 -18.80 38.62
C PRO A 120 12.58 -18.67 38.59
N LEU A 121 13.24 -19.33 37.64
CA LEU A 121 14.68 -19.18 37.36
C LEU A 121 15.06 -17.80 36.78
N ASP A 122 14.18 -17.14 36.01
CA ASP A 122 14.48 -15.81 35.46
C ASP A 122 14.24 -14.68 36.47
N ALA A 123 13.37 -14.91 37.46
CA ALA A 123 13.21 -14.01 38.61
C ALA A 123 14.48 -13.94 39.47
N LEU A 124 15.25 -15.03 39.55
CA LEU A 124 16.53 -15.05 40.26
C LEU A 124 17.61 -14.23 39.54
N LYS A 125 17.62 -14.21 38.20
CA LYS A 125 18.54 -13.36 37.40
C LYS A 125 18.23 -11.87 37.51
N GLN A 126 16.99 -11.50 37.83
CA GLN A 126 16.59 -10.10 38.00
C GLN A 126 16.89 -9.53 39.39
N SER A 127 17.33 -10.38 40.34
CA SER A 127 17.73 -9.93 41.68
C SER A 127 18.96 -9.00 41.62
N GLU A 128 18.89 -7.89 42.36
CA GLU A 128 19.95 -6.86 42.42
C GLU A 128 21.37 -7.36 42.72
N PRO A 129 21.63 -8.38 43.56
CA PRO A 129 22.99 -8.87 43.76
C PRO A 129 23.58 -9.56 42.52
N LEU A 130 22.77 -10.18 41.65
CA LEU A 130 23.24 -10.85 40.42
C LEU A 130 23.48 -9.85 39.26
N LYS A 131 22.77 -8.71 39.23
CA LYS A 131 23.03 -7.61 38.26
C LYS A 131 24.41 -6.96 38.45
N GLN A 132 24.99 -7.02 39.65
CA GLN A 132 26.33 -6.50 39.91
C GLN A 132 27.44 -7.42 39.35
N LEU A 133 27.18 -8.72 39.24
CA LEU A 133 28.10 -9.69 38.62
C LEU A 133 28.19 -9.52 37.10
N ASP A 134 27.11 -9.12 36.43
CA ASP A 134 27.14 -8.85 34.98
C ASP A 134 27.86 -7.54 34.62
N LYS A 135 27.92 -6.57 35.55
CA LYS A 135 28.76 -5.37 35.37
C LYS A 135 30.26 -5.67 35.34
N LEU A 136 30.70 -6.80 35.94
CA LEU A 136 32.09 -7.25 35.88
C LEU A 136 32.45 -7.96 34.56
N LYS A 137 31.46 -8.25 33.70
CA LYS A 137 31.70 -8.81 32.36
C LYS A 137 31.75 -7.75 31.25
N GLN A 138 31.23 -6.54 31.51
CA GLN A 138 31.19 -5.43 30.54
C GLN A 138 32.55 -4.80 30.20
N SER A 139 33.65 -5.27 30.82
CA SER A 139 35.01 -4.83 30.51
C SER A 139 35.82 -5.87 29.72
N ASN A 140 35.15 -6.82 29.04
CA ASN A 140 35.85 -7.82 28.25
C ASN A 140 36.04 -7.32 26.79
N PRO A 141 37.27 -7.05 26.33
CA PRO A 141 37.52 -6.53 24.97
C PRO A 141 37.13 -7.49 23.83
N LEU A 142 36.69 -8.71 24.15
CA LEU A 142 36.15 -9.68 23.19
C LEU A 142 34.73 -9.34 22.71
N ASP A 143 33.94 -8.57 23.48
CA ASP A 143 32.58 -8.17 23.04
C ASP A 143 32.60 -7.17 21.88
N SER A 144 33.68 -6.40 21.73
CA SER A 144 33.88 -5.49 20.58
C SER A 144 34.17 -6.20 19.26
N LEU A 145 34.44 -7.51 19.27
CA LEU A 145 34.58 -8.31 18.05
C LEU A 145 33.23 -8.87 17.55
N ASN A 146 32.25 -9.03 18.44
CA ASN A 146 30.89 -9.45 18.06
C ASN A 146 30.07 -8.32 17.42
N SER A 147 30.45 -7.05 17.60
CA SER A 147 29.88 -5.92 16.85
C SER A 147 30.45 -5.80 15.42
N LEU A 148 31.58 -6.46 15.11
CA LEU A 148 32.14 -6.47 13.75
C LEU A 148 31.49 -7.53 12.84
N THR A 149 30.87 -8.57 13.41
CA THR A 149 30.09 -9.56 12.65
C THR A 149 28.69 -9.07 12.26
N GLN A 150 28.26 -7.91 12.77
CA GLN A 150 27.05 -7.20 12.31
C GLN A 150 27.26 -6.39 11.03
N PHE A 151 28.50 -6.24 10.54
CA PHE A 151 28.74 -5.72 9.20
C PHE A 151 28.51 -6.83 8.18
N ASN A 152 27.23 -7.06 7.86
CA ASN A 152 26.86 -7.74 6.63
C ASN A 152 26.78 -6.69 5.52
N PRO A 153 27.80 -6.52 4.66
CA PRO A 153 27.83 -5.47 3.64
C PRO A 153 26.75 -5.65 2.55
N LEU A 154 26.01 -6.76 2.58
CA LEU A 154 24.87 -7.01 1.70
C LEU A 154 23.54 -6.45 2.24
N ASN A 155 23.50 -5.98 3.49
CA ASN A 155 22.28 -5.45 4.09
C ASN A 155 21.77 -4.12 3.47
N PRO A 156 22.63 -3.18 3.02
CA PRO A 156 22.18 -1.96 2.33
C PRO A 156 21.66 -2.25 0.92
N LEU A 157 22.19 -3.26 0.24
CA LEU A 157 21.68 -3.73 -1.04
C LEU A 157 20.36 -4.47 -0.85
N ASN A 158 20.23 -5.23 0.23
CA ASN A 158 18.93 -5.75 0.64
C ASN A 158 17.97 -4.63 1.03
N SER A 159 18.33 -3.51 1.68
CA SER A 159 17.36 -2.42 1.94
C SER A 159 16.91 -1.66 0.68
N LEU A 160 17.69 -1.71 -0.40
CA LEU A 160 17.29 -1.21 -1.72
C LEU A 160 16.44 -2.24 -2.50
N LEU A 161 16.56 -3.53 -2.18
CA LEU A 161 15.81 -4.65 -2.78
C LEU A 161 14.67 -5.19 -1.89
N SER A 162 14.61 -4.77 -0.63
CA SER A 162 13.56 -4.99 0.36
C SER A 162 12.77 -3.70 0.47
N GLN A 163 12.01 -3.42 -0.59
CA GLN A 163 10.62 -3.13 -0.29
C GLN A 163 10.04 -4.40 0.33
N ASP A 164 10.15 -4.56 1.65
CA ASP A 164 9.31 -5.46 2.46
C ASP A 164 7.82 -5.00 2.42
N GLY A 165 7.45 -4.14 1.49
CA GLY A 165 6.26 -3.31 1.51
C GLY A 165 5.30 -3.72 0.41
N SER A 166 4.13 -4.20 0.82
CA SER A 166 2.97 -4.23 -0.06
C SER A 166 2.72 -2.82 -0.62
N ARG A 167 2.63 -2.69 -1.95
CA ARG A 167 2.24 -1.43 -2.62
C ARG A 167 0.76 -1.50 -2.95
N THR A 168 0.01 -0.42 -2.73
CA THR A 168 -1.40 -0.35 -3.15
C THR A 168 -1.63 0.89 -4.01
N LEU A 169 -2.25 0.69 -5.16
CA LEU A 169 -2.72 1.75 -6.05
C LEU A 169 -4.21 1.97 -5.84
N TYR A 170 -4.64 3.22 -5.79
CA TYR A 170 -6.04 3.61 -5.67
C TYR A 170 -6.46 4.39 -6.89
N GLY A 171 -7.44 3.88 -7.62
CA GLY A 171 -7.88 4.49 -8.87
C GLY A 171 -9.34 4.25 -9.18
N VAL A 172 -9.67 4.50 -10.43
CA VAL A 172 -11.01 4.32 -10.98
C VAL A 172 -10.96 3.37 -12.18
N ILE A 173 -12.01 2.57 -12.34
CA ILE A 173 -12.16 1.71 -13.51
C ILE A 173 -12.64 2.54 -14.69
N THR A 174 -11.82 2.64 -15.74
CA THR A 174 -12.12 3.42 -16.95
C THR A 174 -12.61 2.55 -18.10
N GLN A 175 -12.32 1.25 -18.08
CA GLN A 175 -12.81 0.29 -19.06
C GLN A 175 -13.10 -1.05 -18.40
N PHE A 176 -14.11 -1.75 -18.92
CA PHE A 176 -14.50 -3.09 -18.49
C PHE A 176 -14.91 -3.91 -19.72
N SER A 177 -14.47 -5.17 -19.77
CA SER A 177 -14.82 -6.10 -20.84
C SER A 177 -14.89 -7.53 -20.32
N GLN A 178 -15.85 -8.30 -20.84
CA GLN A 178 -15.93 -9.75 -20.64
C GLN A 178 -15.25 -10.43 -21.83
N LEU A 179 -14.18 -11.19 -21.57
CA LEU A 179 -13.36 -11.80 -22.61
C LEU A 179 -13.89 -13.17 -23.04
N SER A 180 -14.25 -14.01 -22.06
CA SER A 180 -14.71 -15.37 -22.32
C SER A 180 -15.51 -15.92 -21.15
N VAL A 181 -16.38 -16.90 -21.42
CA VAL A 181 -17.15 -17.61 -20.40
C VAL A 181 -16.94 -19.11 -20.57
N SER A 182 -16.57 -19.78 -19.49
CA SER A 182 -16.41 -21.23 -19.40
C SER A 182 -17.55 -21.86 -18.58
N ASN A 183 -17.49 -23.17 -18.40
CA ASN A 183 -18.49 -23.91 -17.61
C ASN A 183 -18.48 -23.58 -16.12
N ASP A 184 -17.34 -23.19 -15.57
CA ASP A 184 -17.22 -22.92 -14.13
C ASP A 184 -16.99 -21.42 -13.84
N GLU A 185 -16.20 -20.73 -14.68
CA GLU A 185 -15.80 -19.34 -14.47
C GLU A 185 -15.92 -18.50 -15.74
N ALA A 186 -15.92 -17.18 -15.59
CA ALA A 186 -15.76 -16.21 -16.68
C ALA A 186 -14.47 -15.41 -16.51
N ARG A 187 -13.89 -14.99 -17.63
CA ARG A 187 -12.69 -14.14 -17.68
C ARG A 187 -13.08 -12.73 -18.07
N TYR A 188 -12.61 -11.75 -17.30
CA TYR A 188 -12.85 -10.34 -17.49
C TYR A 188 -11.53 -9.59 -17.57
N GLN A 189 -11.59 -8.41 -18.19
CA GLN A 189 -10.49 -7.46 -18.22
C GLN A 189 -11.02 -6.06 -17.89
N ILE A 190 -10.29 -5.38 -17.00
CA ILE A 190 -10.55 -3.99 -16.65
C ILE A 190 -9.30 -3.14 -16.91
N VAL A 191 -9.52 -1.84 -17.09
CA VAL A 191 -8.46 -0.83 -17.01
C VAL A 191 -8.69 0.00 -15.75
N LEU A 192 -7.77 -0.12 -14.80
CA LEU A 192 -7.69 0.73 -13.62
C LEU A 192 -6.76 1.89 -13.92
N SER A 193 -7.19 3.12 -13.65
CA SER A 193 -6.41 4.33 -13.94
C SER A 193 -6.44 5.31 -12.78
N SER A 194 -5.47 6.21 -12.74
CA SER A 194 -5.55 7.39 -11.88
C SER A 194 -6.84 8.17 -12.14
N GLN A 195 -7.44 8.75 -11.09
CA GLN A 195 -8.60 9.64 -11.25
C GLN A 195 -8.32 10.79 -12.23
N LEU A 196 -7.05 11.19 -12.37
CA LEU A 196 -6.63 12.27 -13.26
C LEU A 196 -6.97 11.97 -14.73
N ALA A 197 -7.07 10.70 -15.11
CA ALA A 197 -7.45 10.31 -16.46
C ALA A 197 -8.87 10.77 -16.86
N LYS A 198 -9.76 11.06 -15.89
CA LYS A 198 -11.09 11.62 -16.17
C LYS A 198 -11.02 12.98 -16.85
N LEU A 199 -9.96 13.75 -16.60
CA LEU A 199 -9.76 15.09 -17.19
C LEU A 199 -9.47 15.03 -18.69
N ALA A 200 -9.19 13.85 -19.25
CA ALA A 200 -9.08 13.65 -20.70
C ALA A 200 -10.44 13.56 -21.41
N LEU A 201 -11.54 13.42 -20.65
CA LEU A 201 -12.89 13.22 -21.22
C LEU A 201 -13.60 14.54 -21.58
N SER A 202 -13.19 15.66 -20.99
CA SER A 202 -13.69 17.00 -21.31
C SER A 202 -12.81 17.66 -22.38
N HIS A 203 -13.35 18.61 -23.14
CA HIS A 203 -12.59 19.55 -23.97
C HIS A 203 -13.20 20.93 -23.75
N ASN A 204 -12.38 21.90 -23.37
CA ASN A 204 -12.87 23.20 -22.92
C ASN A 204 -12.17 24.36 -23.65
N CYS A 205 -12.82 25.52 -23.59
CA CYS A 205 -12.24 26.80 -23.98
C CYS A 205 -12.39 27.78 -22.82
N ALA A 206 -11.28 28.31 -22.31
CA ALA A 206 -11.26 29.19 -21.15
C ALA A 206 -10.13 30.23 -21.23
N ILE A 207 -10.30 31.35 -20.53
CA ILE A 207 -9.30 32.41 -20.39
C ILE A 207 -9.11 32.69 -18.90
N PHE A 208 -7.87 32.55 -18.43
CA PHE A 208 -7.45 32.87 -17.07
C PHE A 208 -6.61 34.14 -17.13
N GLN A 209 -6.85 35.10 -16.23
CA GLN A 209 -6.22 36.43 -16.26
C GLN A 209 -5.51 36.72 -14.95
N ASN A 210 -4.31 37.30 -15.03
CA ASN A 210 -3.51 37.70 -13.85
C ASN A 210 -3.31 36.55 -12.85
N GLN A 211 -2.94 35.37 -13.36
CA GLN A 211 -2.72 34.18 -12.54
C GLN A 211 -1.41 33.49 -12.92
N SER A 212 -0.77 32.84 -11.93
CA SER A 212 0.38 31.96 -12.21
C SER A 212 -0.07 30.66 -12.86
N VAL A 213 0.86 29.97 -13.53
CA VAL A 213 0.61 28.63 -14.09
C VAL A 213 0.12 27.65 -13.03
N ILE A 214 0.72 27.67 -11.84
CA ILE A 214 0.37 26.78 -10.74
C ILE A 214 -1.04 27.07 -10.23
N SER A 215 -1.38 28.36 -10.09
CA SER A 215 -2.72 28.79 -9.67
C SER A 215 -3.81 28.31 -10.63
N VAL A 216 -3.56 28.42 -11.94
CA VAL A 216 -4.50 27.92 -12.97
C VAL A 216 -4.64 26.41 -12.90
N VAL A 217 -3.53 25.66 -12.75
CA VAL A 217 -3.59 24.19 -12.61
C VAL A 217 -4.39 23.80 -11.37
N GLU A 218 -4.18 24.46 -10.22
CA GLU A 218 -4.98 24.23 -9.02
C GLU A 218 -6.47 24.57 -9.22
N GLU A 219 -6.78 25.68 -9.90
CA GLU A 219 -8.15 26.08 -10.20
C GLU A 219 -8.87 25.01 -11.03
N VAL A 220 -8.23 24.50 -12.08
CA VAL A 220 -8.77 23.42 -12.92
C VAL A 220 -8.97 22.14 -12.12
N LEU A 221 -7.96 21.72 -11.34
CA LEU A 221 -8.08 20.53 -10.49
C LEU A 221 -9.25 20.64 -9.50
N ARG A 222 -9.38 21.78 -8.81
CA ARG A 222 -10.49 22.03 -7.87
C ARG A 222 -11.84 22.08 -8.58
N GLY A 223 -11.90 22.57 -9.81
CA GLY A 223 -13.11 22.51 -10.66
C GLY A 223 -13.60 21.09 -10.91
N HIS A 224 -12.70 20.11 -10.90
CA HIS A 224 -13.01 18.67 -11.00
C HIS A 224 -13.16 17.97 -9.64
N GLY A 225 -13.22 18.72 -8.55
CA GLY A 225 -13.44 18.18 -7.20
C GLY A 225 -12.18 17.68 -6.50
N TYR A 226 -10.98 17.93 -7.04
CA TYR A 226 -9.74 17.62 -6.33
C TYR A 226 -9.57 18.53 -5.12
N THR A 227 -9.22 17.93 -3.99
CA THR A 227 -8.99 18.59 -2.71
C THR A 227 -7.52 18.50 -2.31
N GLY A 228 -7.13 19.16 -1.21
CA GLY A 228 -5.74 19.16 -0.73
C GLY A 228 -5.20 17.79 -0.28
N ILE A 229 -6.03 16.75 -0.27
CA ILE A 229 -5.61 15.35 -0.06
C ILE A 229 -5.21 14.70 -1.39
N ASP A 230 -5.87 15.07 -2.49
CA ASP A 230 -5.72 14.45 -3.81
C ASP A 230 -4.49 14.95 -4.57
N TYR A 231 -3.98 16.13 -4.22
CA TYR A 231 -2.75 16.67 -4.80
C TYR A 231 -1.91 17.44 -3.78
N ARG A 232 -0.61 17.54 -4.07
CA ARG A 232 0.36 18.31 -3.27
C ARG A 232 1.34 19.04 -4.18
N LEU A 233 1.59 20.30 -3.83
CA LEU A 233 2.64 21.12 -4.45
C LEU A 233 3.95 20.93 -3.68
N ALA A 234 4.99 20.48 -4.38
CA ALA A 234 6.36 20.34 -3.90
C ALA A 234 7.28 21.20 -4.78
N LEU A 235 7.12 22.52 -4.68
CA LEU A 235 7.78 23.49 -5.55
C LEU A 235 8.85 24.27 -4.76
N LYS A 236 10.03 24.46 -5.37
CA LYS A 236 11.10 25.31 -4.83
C LYS A 236 11.05 26.71 -5.43
N GLU A 237 10.56 26.84 -6.66
CA GLU A 237 10.50 28.11 -7.37
C GLU A 237 9.17 28.85 -7.16
N GLN A 238 9.19 30.17 -7.35
CA GLN A 238 7.98 30.96 -7.52
C GLN A 238 7.69 31.16 -9.01
N TYR A 239 6.44 30.90 -9.41
CA TYR A 239 6.00 31.05 -10.78
C TYR A 239 5.27 32.38 -10.94
N PRO A 240 5.71 33.27 -11.85
CA PRO A 240 5.12 34.60 -12.00
C PRO A 240 3.70 34.52 -12.57
N GLU A 241 2.90 35.52 -12.24
CA GLU A 241 1.58 35.72 -12.86
C GLU A 241 1.72 36.06 -14.34
N ARG A 242 0.80 35.53 -15.15
CA ARG A 242 0.67 35.84 -16.57
C ARG A 242 -0.58 36.69 -16.78
N GLU A 243 -0.49 37.65 -17.68
CA GLU A 243 -1.62 38.53 -18.04
C GLU A 243 -2.80 37.71 -18.57
N PHE A 244 -2.52 36.75 -19.46
CA PHE A 244 -3.50 35.82 -20.01
C PHE A 244 -2.91 34.40 -20.15
N ILE A 245 -3.69 33.41 -19.73
CA ILE A 245 -3.50 31.98 -20.05
C ILE A 245 -4.76 31.51 -20.75
N THR A 246 -4.61 30.85 -21.90
CA THR A 246 -5.73 30.35 -22.69
C THR A 246 -5.71 28.83 -22.75
N GLN A 247 -6.89 28.26 -22.57
CA GLN A 247 -7.21 26.87 -22.93
C GLN A 247 -8.06 26.93 -24.20
N TRP A 248 -7.67 26.22 -25.26
CA TRP A 248 -8.38 26.29 -26.53
C TRP A 248 -8.58 24.90 -27.15
N GLN A 249 -9.80 24.39 -27.07
CA GLN A 249 -10.22 23.11 -27.66
C GLN A 249 -9.32 21.93 -27.26
N GLU A 250 -8.79 21.96 -26.05
CA GLU A 250 -7.98 20.88 -25.48
C GLU A 250 -8.66 20.36 -24.21
N SER A 251 -8.36 19.12 -23.86
CA SER A 251 -8.82 18.55 -22.60
C SER A 251 -8.16 19.20 -21.40
N ASP A 252 -8.79 19.08 -20.22
CA ASP A 252 -8.21 19.64 -19.00
C ASP A 252 -6.90 18.92 -18.65
N LEU A 253 -6.77 17.64 -18.99
CA LEU A 253 -5.53 16.88 -18.82
C LEU A 253 -4.41 17.44 -19.72
N GLU A 254 -4.69 17.61 -21.02
CA GLU A 254 -3.72 18.14 -21.98
C GLU A 254 -3.32 19.57 -21.61
N PHE A 255 -4.28 20.38 -21.19
CA PHE A 255 -4.05 21.74 -20.71
C PHE A 255 -3.07 21.78 -19.54
N ILE A 256 -3.33 20.97 -18.50
CA ILE A 256 -2.45 20.87 -17.33
C ILE A 256 -1.06 20.37 -17.75
N GLN A 257 -0.98 19.31 -18.57
CA GLN A 257 0.30 18.75 -19.03
C GLN A 257 1.11 19.80 -19.80
N ARG A 258 0.48 20.55 -20.70
CA ARG A 258 1.11 21.61 -21.47
C ARG A 258 1.62 22.73 -20.56
N LEU A 259 0.78 23.22 -19.66
CA LEU A 259 1.14 24.30 -18.75
C LEU A 259 2.31 23.94 -17.84
N LEU A 260 2.30 22.73 -17.25
CA LEU A 260 3.38 22.27 -16.37
C LEU A 260 4.69 22.08 -17.16
N ALA A 261 4.62 21.46 -18.34
CA ALA A 261 5.78 21.28 -19.20
C ALA A 261 6.42 22.61 -19.64
N ASP A 262 5.62 23.63 -19.94
CA ASP A 262 6.09 24.97 -20.35
C ASP A 262 6.97 25.64 -19.28
N VAL A 263 6.78 25.31 -18.00
CA VAL A 263 7.55 25.87 -16.88
C VAL A 263 8.53 24.90 -16.25
N GLY A 264 8.73 23.71 -16.85
CA GLY A 264 9.64 22.70 -16.33
C GLY A 264 9.15 21.98 -15.07
N VAL A 265 7.85 22.07 -14.76
CA VAL A 265 7.22 21.36 -13.64
C VAL A 265 6.72 20.01 -14.14
N TYR A 266 6.86 18.98 -13.32
CA TYR A 266 6.36 17.66 -13.60
C TYR A 266 5.45 17.15 -12.49
N PHE A 267 4.70 16.08 -12.77
CA PHE A 267 3.93 15.40 -11.75
C PHE A 267 4.14 13.89 -11.74
N ARG A 268 3.96 13.29 -10.57
CA ARG A 268 3.99 11.85 -10.31
C ARG A 268 2.88 11.48 -9.33
N PHE A 269 2.68 10.18 -9.12
CA PHE A 269 1.69 9.68 -8.16
C PHE A 269 2.38 8.98 -6.98
N GLU A 270 1.87 9.25 -5.78
CA GLU A 270 2.28 8.60 -4.55
C GLU A 270 1.05 8.08 -3.81
N THR A 271 1.18 6.98 -3.09
CA THR A 271 0.10 6.45 -2.25
C THR A 271 0.07 7.19 -0.92
N HIS A 272 -1.10 7.72 -0.54
CA HIS A 272 -1.33 8.28 0.79
C HIS A 272 -1.57 7.16 1.82
N GLY A 273 -0.64 7.00 2.76
CA GLY A 273 -0.71 5.92 3.76
C GLY A 273 -1.89 5.99 4.73
N GLU A 274 -2.35 7.19 5.09
CA GLU A 274 -3.44 7.41 6.06
C GLU A 274 -4.85 7.44 5.43
N HIS A 275 -4.96 7.92 4.20
CA HIS A 275 -6.25 8.20 3.53
C HIS A 275 -6.63 7.15 2.48
N ASN A 276 -5.78 6.14 2.25
CA ASN A 276 -6.02 5.06 1.28
C ASN A 276 -6.43 5.62 -0.10
N CYS A 277 -5.67 6.60 -0.59
CA CYS A 277 -5.88 7.24 -1.88
C CYS A 277 -4.54 7.52 -2.57
N ASP A 278 -4.60 7.81 -3.87
CA ASP A 278 -3.46 8.26 -4.64
C ASP A 278 -3.40 9.79 -4.63
N VAL A 279 -2.19 10.32 -4.44
CA VAL A 279 -1.90 11.76 -4.42
C VAL A 279 -1.08 12.12 -5.64
N MET A 280 -1.54 13.12 -6.40
CA MET A 280 -0.75 13.75 -7.45
C MET A 280 0.27 14.72 -6.83
N VAL A 281 1.55 14.46 -7.03
CA VAL A 281 2.64 15.30 -6.53
C VAL A 281 3.19 16.12 -7.68
N ILE A 282 3.00 17.44 -7.62
CA ILE A 282 3.47 18.41 -8.61
C ILE A 282 4.80 18.97 -8.10
N SER A 283 5.89 18.75 -8.82
CA SER A 283 7.28 19.00 -8.38
C SER A 283 8.12 19.68 -9.45
N ASP A 284 9.07 20.51 -9.03
CA ASP A 284 10.12 21.10 -9.88
C ASP A 284 11.54 20.62 -9.51
N TYR A 285 11.64 19.64 -8.61
CA TYR A 285 12.89 19.01 -8.20
C TYR A 285 12.75 17.53 -7.90
N GLU A 286 13.86 16.79 -8.05
CA GLU A 286 14.01 15.38 -7.65
C GLU A 286 14.08 15.18 -6.13
#